data_AF-A0A101RMC8-F1
#
_entry.id   AF-A0A101RMC8-F1
#
_cell.length_a   1.000
_cell.length_b   1.000
_cell.length_c   1.000
_cell.angle_alpha   90.00
_cell.angle_beta   90.00
_cell.angle_gamma   90.00
#
_symmetry.space_group_name_H-M   'P 1'
#
loop_
_entity.id
_entity.type
_entity.pdbx_description
1 polymer ?
#
loop_
_entity_poly.entity_id
_entity_poly.type
_entity_poly.pdbx_seq_one_letter_code
_entity_poly.pdbx_strand_id
1 'polypeptide(L)'
;MVIAAWEWRGYAFADWGTTAPYSYDRFLLRYYSSYEPRGEQRELRGGTSGRAWVQKRTTGSYRFIVEGCDDGTFGSTCRQGWTLSASTR
;
A
#
# COMPACT_ATOMS: atom_id res chain seq x y z
N MET A 1 -5.97 7.76 -6.70
CA MET A 1 -5.42 7.43 -5.37
C MET A 1 -4.03 8.02 -5.25
N VAL A 2 -3.72 8.63 -4.11
CA VAL A 2 -2.39 9.18 -3.78
C VAL A 2 -1.77 8.35 -2.67
N ILE A 3 -0.44 8.22 -2.68
CA ILE A 3 0.32 7.49 -1.67
C ILE A 3 1.55 8.31 -1.26
N ALA A 4 1.86 8.27 0.03
CA ALA A 4 3.06 8.85 0.62
C ALA A 4 3.79 7.79 1.45
N ALA A 5 5.12 7.82 1.45
CA ALA A 5 5.94 6.92 2.24
C ALA A 5 7.04 7.69 2.96
N TRP A 6 7.29 7.34 4.22
CA TRP A 6 8.36 7.94 5.02
C TRP A 6 8.86 6.96 6.08
N GLU A 7 9.99 7.28 6.71
CA GLU A 7 10.53 6.50 7.81
C GLU A 7 10.48 7.29 9.12
N TRP A 8 10.10 6.61 10.19
CA TRP A 8 10.11 7.19 11.53
C TRP A 8 10.35 6.11 12.59
N ARG A 9 11.26 6.38 13.54
CA ARG A 9 11.53 5.53 14.72
C ARG A 9 11.64 4.02 14.45
N GLY A 10 12.40 3.62 13.43
CA GLY A 10 12.62 2.20 13.11
C GLY A 10 11.50 1.54 12.31
N TYR A 11 10.58 2.32 11.75
CA TYR A 11 9.51 1.85 10.88
C TYR A 11 9.51 2.62 9.56
N ALA A 12 9.11 1.92 8.50
CA ALA A 12 8.71 2.51 7.23
C ALA A 12 7.18 2.56 7.18
N PHE A 13 6.62 3.74 6.92
CA PHE A 13 5.20 4.01 6.87
C PHE A 13 4.75 4.24 5.42
N ALA A 14 3.50 3.90 5.16
CA ALA A 14 2.79 4.27 3.96
C ALA A 14 1.37 4.73 4.31
N ASP A 15 0.98 5.89 3.82
CA ASP A 15 -0.38 6.41 3.86
C ASP A 15 -0.90 6.58 2.45
N TRP A 16 -2.21 6.35 2.27
CA TRP A 16 -2.87 6.59 1.00
C TRP A 16 -4.28 7.12 1.20
N GLY A 17 -4.74 7.83 0.17
CA GLY A 17 -6.10 8.35 0.06
C GLY A 17 -6.63 8.13 -1.35
N THR A 18 -7.88 7.70 -1.46
CA THR A 18 -8.58 7.61 -2.75
C THR A 18 -8.87 9.02 -3.28
N THR A 19 -9.10 9.11 -4.59
CA THR A 19 -9.56 10.35 -5.21
C THR A 19 -11.09 10.23 -5.33
N ALA A 20 -11.85 11.24 -4.91
CA ALA A 20 -13.32 11.16 -5.03
C ALA A 20 -13.73 10.92 -6.50
N PRO A 21 -14.80 10.14 -6.76
CA PRO A 21 -15.76 9.56 -5.81
C PRO A 21 -15.40 8.13 -5.33
N TYR A 22 -14.16 7.67 -5.47
CA TYR A 22 -13.81 6.27 -5.25
C TYR A 22 -13.72 5.88 -3.77
N SER A 23 -14.23 4.69 -3.45
CA SER A 23 -14.08 3.95 -2.19
C SER A 23 -13.99 2.46 -2.52
N TYR A 24 -13.29 1.68 -1.69
CA TYR A 24 -13.06 0.26 -1.92
C TYR A 24 -13.46 -0.60 -0.74
N ASP A 25 -13.75 -1.87 -0.97
CA ASP A 25 -14.02 -2.86 0.08
C ASP A 25 -12.73 -3.32 0.78
N ARG A 26 -11.62 -3.36 0.03
CA ARG A 26 -10.28 -3.63 0.57
C ARG A 26 -9.17 -2.92 -0.20
N PHE A 27 -8.00 -2.88 0.43
CA PHE A 27 -6.74 -2.45 -0.20
C PHE A 27 -5.74 -3.59 -0.19
N LEU A 28 -5.07 -3.79 -1.32
CA LEU A 28 -3.86 -4.59 -1.42
C LEU A 28 -2.66 -3.64 -1.30
N LEU A 29 -1.84 -3.82 -0.28
CA LEU A 29 -0.56 -3.13 -0.14
C LEU A 29 0.55 -4.09 -0.52
N ARG A 30 1.45 -3.67 -1.42
CA ARG A 30 2.71 -4.38 -1.66
C ARG A 30 3.89 -3.50 -1.34
N TYR A 31 4.88 -4.06 -0.67
CA TYR A 31 6.11 -3.34 -0.33
C TYR A 31 7.36 -4.14 -0.67
N TYR A 32 8.45 -3.42 -0.94
CA TYR A 32 9.75 -3.97 -1.33
C TYR A 32 10.85 -3.31 -0.49
N SER A 33 11.92 -4.06 -0.22
CA SER A 33 13.14 -3.52 0.40
C SER A 33 14.33 -4.39 -0.01
N SER A 34 15.55 -4.01 0.39
CA SER A 34 16.71 -4.91 0.18
C SER A 34 16.65 -6.19 1.02
N TYR A 35 15.87 -6.21 2.11
CA TYR A 35 15.58 -7.43 2.86
C TYR A 35 14.48 -8.27 2.20
N GLU A 36 13.51 -7.63 1.55
CA GLU A 36 12.39 -8.28 0.83
C GLU A 36 12.41 -7.91 -0.67
N PRO A 37 13.35 -8.42 -1.48
CA PRO A 37 13.50 -8.00 -2.87
C PRO A 37 12.37 -8.52 -3.78
N ARG A 38 11.74 -9.65 -3.41
CA ARG A 38 10.57 -10.21 -4.13
C ARG A 38 9.26 -9.49 -3.82
N GLY A 39 9.28 -8.68 -2.77
CA GLY A 39 8.12 -7.96 -2.26
C GLY A 39 7.22 -8.83 -1.39
N GLU A 40 6.51 -8.15 -0.50
CA GLU A 40 5.53 -8.71 0.43
C GLU A 40 4.19 -8.04 0.23
N GLN A 41 3.10 -8.80 0.35
CA GLN A 41 1.74 -8.31 0.14
C GLN A 41 0.90 -8.43 1.41
N ARG A 42 0.10 -7.40 1.68
CA ARG A 42 -0.87 -7.37 2.78
C ARG A 42 -2.24 -6.95 2.27
N GLU A 43 -3.27 -7.60 2.77
CA GLU A 43 -4.64 -7.18 2.58
C GLU A 43 -5.10 -6.36 3.78
N LEU A 44 -5.69 -5.21 3.51
CA LEU A 44 -6.11 -4.25 4.51
C LEU A 44 -7.57 -3.89 4.28
N ARG A 45 -8.25 -3.52 5.37
CA ARG A 45 -9.64 -3.07 5.33
C ARG A 45 -9.79 -1.88 4.36
N GLY A 46 -10.88 -1.87 3.61
CA GLY A 46 -11.20 -0.81 2.65
C GLY A 46 -11.73 0.49 3.26
N GLY A 47 -12.15 1.38 2.37
CA GLY A 47 -12.62 2.73 2.64
C GLY A 47 -12.07 3.72 1.62
N THR A 48 -11.92 4.97 2.05
CA THR A 48 -11.39 6.08 1.24
C THR A 48 -9.92 6.40 1.55
N SER A 49 -9.32 5.72 2.52
CA SER A 49 -7.92 5.91 2.91
C SER A 49 -7.40 4.72 3.69
N GLY A 50 -6.09 4.66 3.90
CA GLY A 50 -5.47 3.69 4.79
C GLY A 50 -4.05 4.07 5.17
N ARG A 51 -3.53 3.33 6.15
CA ARG A 51 -2.18 3.46 6.70
C ARG A 51 -1.61 2.08 6.98
N ALA A 52 -0.33 1.90 6.70
CA ALA A 52 0.41 0.71 7.09
C ALA A 52 1.84 1.07 7.51
N TRP A 53 2.45 0.15 8.25
CA TRP A 53 3.86 0.24 8.61
C TRP A 53 4.55 -1.12 8.58
N VAL A 54 5.86 -1.07 8.40
CA VAL A 54 6.74 -2.22 8.44
C VAL A 54 7.92 -1.90 9.34
N GLN A 55 8.25 -2.80 10.26
CA GLN A 55 9.46 -2.65 11.06
C GLN A 55 10.68 -2.73 10.14
N LYS A 56 11.61 -1.78 10.29
CA LYS A 56 12.83 -1.74 9.50
C LYS A 56 13.71 -2.94 9.83
N ARG A 57 14.06 -3.69 8.79
CA ARG A 57 15.03 -4.81 8.83
C ARG A 57 16.28 -4.52 7.98
N THR A 58 16.29 -3.36 7.34
CA THR A 58 17.40 -2.89 6.52
C THR A 58 17.54 -1.37 6.64
N THR A 59 18.71 -0.86 6.28
CA THR A 59 18.99 0.58 6.18
C THR A 59 18.61 1.16 4.81
N GLY A 60 18.32 0.30 3.82
CA GLY A 60 17.86 0.70 2.49
C GLY A 60 16.42 1.23 2.48
N SER A 61 16.04 1.84 1.37
CA SER A 61 14.68 2.36 1.16
C SER A 61 13.65 1.25 1.05
N TYR A 62 12.48 1.52 1.59
CA TYR A 62 11.24 0.80 1.32
C TYR A 62 10.47 1.46 0.19
N ARG A 63 9.93 0.65 -0.73
CA ARG A 63 9.04 1.07 -1.82
C ARG A 63 7.67 0.46 -1.62
N PHE A 64 6.62 1.27 -1.70
CA PHE A 64 5.23 0.87 -1.49
C PHE A 64 4.39 1.14 -2.74
N ILE A 65 3.44 0.25 -3.01
CA ILE A 65 2.36 0.42 -3.99
C ILE A 65 1.06 -0.09 -3.37
N VAL A 66 -0.06 0.57 -3.69
CA VAL A 66 -1.38 0.18 -3.20
C VAL A 66 -2.33 0.00 -4.37
N GLU A 67 -3.23 -0.97 -4.26
CA GLU A 67 -4.33 -1.18 -5.20
C GLU A 67 -5.65 -1.29 -4.42
N GLY A 68 -6.70 -0.64 -4.91
CA GLY A 68 -8.04 -0.72 -4.35
C GLY A 68 -8.88 -1.79 -5.05
N CYS A 69 -9.56 -2.62 -4.27
CA CYS A 69 -10.39 -3.71 -4.78
C CYS A 69 -11.80 -3.68 -4.18
N ASP A 70 -12.78 -3.96 -5.04
CA ASP A 70 -14.17 -4.12 -4.66
C ASP A 70 -14.51 -5.62 -4.64
N ASP A 71 -15.19 -6.05 -3.59
CA ASP A 71 -15.59 -7.43 -3.38
C ASP A 71 -16.99 -7.65 -3.97
N GLY A 72 -17.09 -8.63 -4.89
CA GLY A 72 -18.35 -9.05 -5.47
C GLY A 72 -18.69 -10.49 -5.09
N THR A 73 -19.97 -10.84 -5.21
CA THR A 73 -20.50 -12.18 -4.90
C THR A 73 -19.84 -13.31 -5.70
N PHE A 74 -19.20 -12.99 -6.85
CA PHE A 74 -18.54 -13.95 -7.73
C PHE A 74 -17.04 -13.66 -7.97
N GLY A 75 -16.44 -12.85 -7.11
CA GLY A 75 -15.02 -12.51 -7.16
C GLY A 75 -14.74 -11.05 -6.86
N SER A 76 -13.47 -10.75 -6.56
CA SER A 76 -13.02 -9.39 -6.31
C SER A 76 -12.49 -8.75 -7.59
N THR A 77 -12.82 -7.48 -7.81
CA THR A 77 -12.29 -6.70 -8.94
C THR A 77 -11.46 -5.55 -8.41
N CYS A 78 -10.17 -5.54 -8.76
CA CYS A 78 -9.31 -4.40 -8.52
C CYS A 78 -9.36 -3.47 -9.74
N ARG A 79 -9.94 -2.27 -9.56
CA ARG A 79 -10.49 -1.50 -10.69
C ARG A 79 -9.54 -0.46 -11.29
N GLN A 80 -8.49 -0.05 -10.58
CA GLN A 80 -7.65 1.09 -10.99
C GLN A 80 -6.18 0.73 -11.23
N GLY A 81 -5.82 -0.54 -11.06
CA GLY A 81 -4.43 -0.94 -11.01
C GLY A 81 -3.74 -0.44 -9.73
N TRP A 82 -2.44 -0.73 -9.68
CA TRP A 82 -1.56 -0.25 -8.62
C TRP A 82 -1.29 1.24 -8.77
N THR A 83 -1.14 1.95 -7.66
CA THR A 83 -0.62 3.32 -7.64
C THR A 83 0.78 3.38 -8.23
N LEU A 84 1.19 4.61 -8.59
CA LEU A 84 2.62 4.91 -8.67
C LEU A 84 3.31 4.52 -7.36
N SER A 85 4.57 4.11 -7.45
CA SER A 85 5.33 3.71 -6.27
C SER A 85 5.77 4.91 -5.45
N ALA A 86 5.62 4.83 -4.13
CA ALA A 86 6.23 5.75 -3.18
C ALA A 86 7.41 5.08 -2.48
N SER A 87 8.55 5.76 -2.44
CA SER A 87 9.75 5.31 -1.74
C SER A 87 10.01 6.18 -0.51
N THR A 88 10.64 5.60 0.50
CA THR A 88 10.90 6.25 1.79
C THR A 88 12.09 7.20 1.82
N ARG A 89 12.91 7.24 0.77
CA ARG A 89 14.01 8.18 0.51
C ARG A 89 14.29 8.22 -0.98
#